data_AF-A0AA37FMH6-F1
#
_entry.id   AF-A0AA37FMH6-F1
#
_cell.length_a   1.000
_cell.length_b   1.000
_cell.length_c   1.000
_cell.angle_alpha   90.00
_cell.angle_beta   90.00
_cell.angle_gamma   90.00
#
_symmetry.space_group_name_H-M   'P 1'
#
loop_
_entity.id
_entity.type
_entity.pdbx_description
1 polymer ?
#
loop_
_entity_poly.entity_id
_entity_poly.type
_entity_poly.pdbx_seq_one_letter_code
_entity_poly.pdbx_strand_id
1 'polypeptide(L)' 'MIRRSSNLAVTKLAAYAEDPSAFIKAGGMPYNAKAAREGTKAHQRIGASPNKVRFILVVAAIIAALLYFDVIKV' A
#
# COMPACT_ATOMS: atom_id res chain seq x y z
N MET A 1 31.09 1.75 -7.74
CA MET A 1 30.25 1.83 -8.95
C MET A 1 28.79 1.83 -8.51
N ILE A 2 28.11 2.98 -8.56
CA ILE A 2 26.70 3.10 -8.14
C ILE A 2 25.85 2.35 -9.16
N ARG A 3 25.23 1.23 -8.76
CA ARG A 3 24.30 0.48 -9.63
C ARG A 3 23.08 1.37 -9.89
N ARG A 4 23.01 1.97 -11.07
CA ARG A 4 21.83 2.72 -11.52
C ARG A 4 20.70 1.73 -11.72
N SER A 5 19.63 1.86 -10.92
CA SER A 5 18.38 1.13 -11.12
C SER A 5 17.83 1.46 -12.51
N SER A 6 17.76 0.48 -13.42
CA SER A 6 17.21 0.60 -14.78
C SER A 6 15.68 0.77 -14.82
N ASN A 7 15.04 0.86 -13.66
CA ASN A 7 13.60 0.98 -13.57
C ASN A 7 13.17 2.45 -13.75
N LEU A 8 12.54 2.76 -14.89
CA LEU A 8 11.95 4.05 -15.23
C LEU A 8 10.51 4.13 -14.70
N ALA A 9 10.37 4.43 -13.41
CA ALA A 9 9.07 4.73 -12.84
C ALA A 9 8.66 6.18 -13.17
N VAL A 10 7.36 6.43 -13.40
CA VAL A 10 6.81 7.78 -13.62
C VAL A 10 7.17 8.74 -12.47
N THR A 11 7.23 8.21 -11.25
CA THR A 11 7.66 8.97 -10.06
C THR A 11 9.10 9.47 -10.13
N LYS A 12 10.00 8.73 -10.79
CA LYS A 12 11.39 9.19 -11.01
C LYS A 12 11.46 10.29 -12.05
N LEU A 13 10.65 10.22 -13.10
CA LEU A 13 10.54 11.29 -14.10
C LEU A 13 9.99 12.57 -13.47
N ALA A 14 8.95 12.45 -12.63
CA ALA A 14 8.40 13.58 -11.89
C ALA A 14 9.43 14.20 -10.93
N ALA A 15 10.13 13.37 -10.15
CA ALA A 15 11.17 13.86 -9.23
C ALA A 15 12.35 14.51 -9.95
N TYR A 16 12.75 13.99 -11.12
CA TYR A 16 13.78 14.61 -11.95
C TYR A 16 13.30 15.94 -12.56
N ALA A 17 12.04 16.02 -13.00
CA ALA A 17 11.47 17.25 -13.55
C ALA A 17 11.29 18.36 -12.50
N GLU A 18 11.07 17.99 -11.24
CA GLU A 18 10.94 18.94 -10.12
C GLU A 18 12.30 19.55 -9.73
N ASP A 19 13.32 18.72 -9.46
CA ASP A 19 14.69 19.18 -9.20
C ASP A 19 15.72 18.15 -9.72
N PRO A 20 16.26 18.37 -10.93
CA PRO A 20 17.26 17.49 -11.52
C PRO A 20 18.52 17.34 -10.66
N SER A 21 18.94 18.43 -10.02
CA SER A 21 20.21 18.49 -9.28
C SER A 21 20.12 17.68 -7.99
N ALA A 22 19.02 17.82 -7.25
CA ALA A 22 18.77 17.06 -6.03
C ALA A 22 18.53 15.57 -6.33
N PHE A 23 17.81 15.26 -7.42
CA PHE A 23 17.57 13.88 -7.85
C PHE A 23 18.85 13.14 -8.23
N ILE A 24 19.76 13.79 -8.98
CA ILE A 24 21.06 13.21 -9.35
C ILE A 24 21.92 12.99 -8.09
N LYS A 25 21.97 13.96 -7.18
CA LYS A 25 22.69 13.83 -5.89
C LYS A 25 22.13 12.69 -5.03
N ALA A 26 20.83 12.45 -5.08
CA ALA A 26 20.16 11.34 -4.40
C ALA A 26 20.34 9.98 -5.12
N GLY A 27 21.11 9.90 -6.21
CA GLY A 27 21.40 8.66 -6.91
C GLY A 27 20.20 8.09 -7.69
N GLY A 28 19.26 8.93 -8.10
CA GLY A 28 18.05 8.52 -8.83
C GLY A 28 16.93 7.99 -7.94
N MET A 29 16.98 8.34 -6.65
CA MET A 29 15.97 8.05 -5.63
C MET A 29 15.26 9.36 -5.22
N PRO A 30 14.12 9.29 -4.50
CA PRO A 30 13.46 10.50 -4.00
C PRO A 30 14.41 11.30 -3.11
N TYR A 31 14.70 12.54 -3.48
CA TYR A 31 15.58 13.43 -2.71
C TYR A 31 14.97 13.79 -1.35
N ASN A 32 13.63 13.76 -1.24
CA ASN A 32 12.89 13.86 0.02
C ASN A 32 12.32 12.49 0.45
N ALA A 33 13.15 11.68 1.10
CA ALA A 33 12.77 10.35 1.58
C ALA A 33 11.61 10.38 2.58
N LYS A 34 11.46 11.45 3.37
CA LYS A 34 10.39 11.59 4.35
C LYS A 34 9.03 11.74 3.67
N ALA A 35 8.94 12.62 2.67
CA ALA A 35 7.71 12.81 1.89
C ALA A 35 7.31 11.53 1.15
N ALA A 36 8.27 10.86 0.50
CA ALA A 36 8.02 9.58 -0.18
C ALA A 36 7.48 8.50 0.76
N ARG A 37 8.01 8.43 1.99
CA ARG A 37 7.55 7.48 3.02
C ARG A 37 6.13 7.77 3.50
N GLU A 38 5.80 9.04 3.77
CA GLU A 38 4.44 9.41 4.19
C GLU A 38 3.41 9.16 3.06
N GLY A 39 3.75 9.47 1.81
CA GLY A 39 2.91 9.12 0.66
C GLY A 39 2.69 7.61 0.54
N THR A 40 3.74 6.81 0.71
CA THR A 40 3.65 5.35 0.71
C THR A 40 2.74 4.84 1.84
N LYS A 41 2.86 5.42 3.04
CA LYS A 41 2.02 5.07 4.20
C LYS A 41 0.54 5.39 3.96
N ALA A 42 0.25 6.50 3.30
CA ALA A 42 -1.11 6.86 2.89
C ALA A 42 -1.67 5.84 1.87
N HIS A 43 -0.91 5.51 0.83
CA HIS A 43 -1.29 4.47 -0.13
C HIS A 43 -1.49 3.10 0.51
N GLN A 44 -0.65 2.72 1.47
CA GLN A 44 -0.80 1.47 2.22
C GLN A 44 -2.06 1.46 3.09
N ARG A 45 -2.45 2.59 3.69
CA ARG A 45 -3.70 2.69 4.46
C ARG A 45 -4.93 2.54 3.58
N ILE A 46 -4.92 3.15 2.40
CA ILE A 46 -6.04 3.09 1.45
C ILE A 46 -6.10 1.71 0.79
N GLY A 47 -4.94 1.14 0.41
CA GLY A 47 -4.82 -0.17 -0.19
C GLY A 47 -4.86 -1.34 0.81
N ALA A 48 -5.00 -1.07 2.11
CA ALA A 48 -5.20 -2.09 3.11
C ALA A 48 -6.56 -2.75 2.87
N SER A 49 -6.55 -3.84 2.11
CA SER A 49 -7.74 -4.67 1.88
C SER A 49 -8.38 -5.07 3.21
N PRO A 50 -9.71 -5.26 3.27
CA PRO A 50 -10.38 -5.74 4.46
C PRO A 50 -9.67 -6.98 5.00
N ASN A 51 -9.42 -7.01 6.32
CA ASN A 51 -8.72 -8.13 6.94
C ASN A 51 -9.55 -9.41 6.71
N LYS A 52 -9.03 -10.31 5.87
CA LYS A 52 -9.70 -11.57 5.51
C LYS A 52 -10.08 -12.41 6.74
N VAL A 53 -9.24 -12.41 7.78
CA VAL A 53 -9.50 -13.12 9.03
C VAL A 53 -10.70 -12.52 9.75
N ARG A 54 -10.76 -11.18 9.86
CA ARG A 54 -11.92 -10.51 10.47
C ARG A 54 -13.20 -10.78 9.69
N PHE A 55 -13.13 -10.78 8.37
CA PHE A 55 -14.27 -11.12 7.52
C PHE A 55 -14.79 -12.54 7.78
N ILE A 56 -13.89 -13.54 7.79
CA ILE A 56 -14.25 -14.94 8.06
C ILE A 56 -14.89 -15.09 9.45
N LEU A 57 -14.33 -14.44 10.48
CA LEU A 57 -14.88 -14.50 11.83
C LEU A 57 -16.30 -13.90 11.90
N VAL A 58 -16.53 -12.78 11.24
CA VAL A 58 -17.85 -12.15 11.18
C VAL A 58 -18.85 -13.05 10.46
N VAL A 59 -18.48 -13.62 9.31
CA VAL A 59 -19.35 -14.53 8.55
C VAL A 59 -19.68 -15.78 9.36
N ALA A 60 -18.68 -16.40 9.99
CA ALA A 60 -18.89 -17.58 10.83
C ALA A 60 -19.82 -17.28 12.03
N ALA A 61 -19.66 -16.11 12.67
CA ALA A 61 -20.53 -15.69 13.76
C ALA A 61 -21.98 -15.48 13.31
N ILE A 62 -22.19 -14.89 12.13
CA ILE A 62 -23.52 -14.70 11.55
C ILE A 62 -24.16 -16.07 11.25
N ILE A 63 -23.43 -16.98 10.62
CA ILE A 63 -23.94 -18.33 10.33
C ILE A 63 -24.31 -19.05 11.64
N ALA A 64 -23.43 -19.02 12.64
CA ALA A 64 -23.69 -19.65 13.94
C ALA A 64 -24.95 -19.06 14.62
N ALA A 65 -25.13 -17.74 14.58
CA ALA A 65 -26.32 -17.09 15.13
C ALA A 65 -27.59 -17.53 14.38
N LEU A 66 -27.56 -17.58 13.05
CA LEU A 66 -28.72 -17.99 12.25
C LEU A 66 -29.11 -19.45 12.48
N LEU A 67 -28.14 -20.34 12.74
CA LEU A 67 -28.40 -21.72 13.15
C LEU A 67 -28.98 -21.78 14.58
N TYR A 68 -28.44 -20.99 15.50
CA TYR A 68 -28.91 -20.95 16.89
C TYR A 68 -30.37 -20.47 17.00
N PHE A 69 -30.78 -19.53 16.16
CA PHE A 69 -32.17 -19.04 16.08
C PHE A 69 -33.06 -19.85 15.13
N ASP A 70 -32.59 -20.98 14.61
CA ASP A 70 -33.35 -21.87 13.71
C ASP A 70 -33.88 -21.17 12.42
N VAL A 71 -33.24 -20.07 12.01
CA VAL A 71 -33.63 -19.30 10.81
C VAL A 71 -33.28 -20.08 9.54
N ILE A 72 -32.19 -20.85 9.60
CA ILE A 72 -31.73 -21.73 8.51
C ILE A 72 -31.34 -23.08 9.09
N LYS A 73 -31.53 -24.14 8.30
CA LYS A 73 -31.21 -25.52 8.66
C LYS A 73 -30.08 -26.03 7.77
N VAL A 74 -29.20 -26.86 8.33
CA VAL A 74 -28.09 -27.53 7.64
C VAL A 74 -28.48 -28.96 7.34
#